data_AF-A0A1V6EWV8-F1
#
_entry.id   AF-A0A1V6EWV8-F1
#
_cell.length_a   1.000
_cell.length_b   1.000
_cell.length_c   1.000
_cell.angle_alpha   90.00
_cell.angle_beta   90.00
_cell.angle_gamma   90.00
#
_symmetry.space_group_name_H-M   'P 1'
#
loop_
_entity.id
_entity.type
_entity.pdbx_description
1 polymer ?
#
loop_
_entity_poly.entity_id
_entity_poly.type
_entity_poly.pdbx_seq_one_letter_code
_entity_poly.pdbx_strand_id
1 'polypeptide(L)'
;MVLILGSLCITGIGLYQLGGWGELREISGSARFNLWRPLSDPEFPWAGMLFAAPIVGLWYWCTDQYIVQRTLAARNLKIARRGTLFGAYLKITPVFLFIIPGMIAYALVQKNMLQMDSPDQAFPAMVSQLLPSGLRGLVVAGLLAALMSSLSSLFNSCSTLFTVDIYKKIKPAASEREMVAVGRAATFVVVGLGLLWIPAMQRVSGALYEYLQSVQAYLAPPMTAVFFLGVFWKRVNGTGAVVTLLSGFVLGLLKLGCQVYAGQYSLEQAAILPALQQMFIAYGNINFLIFCVVLFAYCCFTLILFSLLTPPPEAARIENLCYATNTAAGRREVRESWNRWDVIHTVIVLLIIVSVYLYFTG
;
A
#
# COMPACT_ATOMS: atom_id res chain seq x y z
N MET A 1 21.28 -0.71 -0.99
CA MET A 1 22.16 -0.52 -2.18
C MET A 1 22.40 -1.82 -2.93
N VAL A 2 22.79 -2.91 -2.26
CA VAL A 2 22.99 -4.23 -2.90
C VAL A 2 21.81 -4.68 -3.77
N LEU A 3 20.57 -4.56 -3.29
CA LEU A 3 19.38 -4.93 -4.06
C LEU A 3 19.14 -4.07 -5.30
N ILE A 4 19.49 -2.77 -5.23
CA ILE A 4 19.34 -1.85 -6.37
C ILE A 4 20.35 -2.24 -7.45
N LEU A 5 21.62 -2.42 -7.06
CA LEU A 5 22.67 -2.86 -7.99
C LEU A 5 22.36 -4.25 -8.56
N GLY A 6 21.89 -5.17 -7.71
CA GLY A 6 21.45 -6.50 -8.13
C GLY A 6 20.33 -6.43 -9.17
N SER A 7 19.32 -5.60 -8.94
CA SER A 7 18.23 -5.37 -9.89
C SER A 7 18.71 -4.73 -11.20
N LEU A 8 19.62 -3.76 -11.16
CA LEU A 8 20.18 -3.17 -12.39
C LEU A 8 20.96 -4.21 -13.21
N CYS A 9 21.82 -5.00 -12.55
CA CYS A 9 22.57 -6.07 -13.19
C CYS A 9 21.64 -7.11 -13.80
N ILE A 10 20.60 -7.52 -13.06
CA ILE A 10 19.69 -8.56 -13.53
C ILE A 10 18.81 -8.09 -14.69
N THR A 11 18.41 -6.83 -14.67
CA THR A 11 17.69 -6.20 -15.79
C THR A 11 18.56 -6.19 -17.03
N GLY A 12 19.82 -5.75 -16.91
CA GLY A 12 20.76 -5.70 -18.03
C GLY A 12 21.08 -7.08 -18.61
N ILE A 13 21.42 -8.05 -17.75
CA ILE A 13 21.72 -9.43 -18.17
C ILE A 13 20.47 -10.09 -18.76
N GLY A 14 19.31 -9.94 -18.13
CA GLY A 14 18.06 -10.52 -18.59
C GLY A 14 17.63 -9.97 -19.96
N LEU A 15 17.72 -8.64 -20.17
CA LEU A 15 17.45 -8.03 -21.48
C LEU A 15 18.44 -8.50 -22.54
N TYR A 16 19.72 -8.57 -22.20
CA TYR A 16 20.75 -9.05 -23.13
C TYR A 16 20.46 -10.49 -23.58
N GLN A 17 20.14 -11.39 -22.65
CA GLN A 17 19.81 -12.78 -22.97
C GLN A 17 18.49 -12.92 -23.75
N LEU A 18 17.52 -12.06 -23.48
CA LEU A 18 16.23 -12.10 -24.17
C LEU A 18 16.34 -11.72 -25.65
N GLY A 19 17.27 -10.83 -26.00
CA GLY A 19 17.40 -10.23 -27.33
C GLY A 19 17.13 -8.72 -27.38
N GLY A 20 16.99 -8.07 -26.22
CA GLY A 20 16.79 -6.63 -26.08
C GLY A 20 15.33 -6.20 -25.85
N TRP A 21 15.11 -4.88 -25.85
CA TRP A 21 13.82 -4.28 -25.52
C TRP A 21 12.74 -4.55 -26.58
N GLY A 22 13.11 -4.63 -27.86
CA GLY A 22 12.18 -4.94 -28.95
C GLY A 22 11.53 -6.30 -28.75
N GLU A 23 12.35 -7.31 -28.49
CA GLU A 23 11.91 -8.68 -28.21
C GLU A 23 11.02 -8.75 -26.96
N LEU A 24 11.38 -8.02 -25.90
CA LEU A 24 10.55 -7.94 -24.69
C LEU A 24 9.15 -7.43 -25.01
N ARG A 25 9.04 -6.39 -25.85
CA ARG A 25 7.77 -5.79 -26.25
C ARG A 25 6.95 -6.76 -27.09
N GLU A 26 7.58 -7.47 -28.02
CA GLU A 26 6.93 -8.46 -28.88
C GLU A 26 6.34 -9.62 -28.06
N ILE A 27 7.14 -10.24 -27.19
CA ILE A 27 6.71 -11.39 -26.38
C ILE A 27 5.68 -11.00 -25.32
N SER A 28 5.88 -9.85 -24.66
CA SER A 28 4.96 -9.41 -23.59
C SER A 28 3.60 -8.99 -24.15
N GLY A 29 3.58 -8.53 -25.41
CA GLY A 29 2.42 -7.99 -26.08
C GLY A 29 1.97 -6.63 -25.54
N SER A 30 1.05 -5.99 -26.27
CA SER A 30 0.50 -4.67 -25.90
C SER A 30 -0.22 -4.69 -24.55
N ALA A 31 -0.92 -5.78 -24.20
CA ALA A 31 -1.65 -5.88 -22.95
C ALA A 31 -0.75 -5.69 -21.71
N ARG A 32 0.43 -6.32 -21.67
CA ARG A 32 1.37 -6.18 -20.53
C ARG A 32 2.12 -4.86 -20.52
N PHE A 33 2.21 -4.20 -21.67
CA PHE A 33 2.75 -2.85 -21.82
C PHE A 33 1.68 -1.76 -21.65
N ASN A 34 0.45 -2.12 -21.24
CA ASN A 34 -0.64 -1.18 -21.02
C ASN A 34 -0.97 -1.02 -19.53
N LEU A 35 -0.75 0.19 -19.01
CA LEU A 35 -1.14 0.62 -17.66
C LEU A 35 -2.63 1.04 -17.58
N TRP A 36 -3.28 1.31 -18.70
CA TRP A 36 -4.68 1.66 -18.84
C TRP A 36 -5.51 0.45 -19.29
N ARG A 37 -5.63 -0.52 -18.38
CA ARG A 37 -6.43 -1.73 -18.62
C ARG A 37 -7.90 -1.40 -18.84
N PRO A 38 -8.61 -2.15 -19.70
CA PRO A 38 -10.02 -1.90 -19.98
C PRO A 38 -10.87 -2.00 -18.71
N LEU A 39 -12.04 -1.36 -18.71
CA LEU A 39 -12.95 -1.41 -17.55
C LEU A 39 -13.43 -2.84 -17.24
N SER A 40 -13.43 -3.72 -18.25
CA SER A 40 -13.77 -5.13 -18.12
C SER A 40 -12.64 -5.99 -17.58
N ASP A 41 -11.45 -5.43 -17.32
CA ASP A 41 -10.35 -6.16 -16.71
C ASP A 41 -10.76 -6.60 -15.29
N PRO A 42 -10.72 -7.91 -14.97
CA PRO A 42 -11.25 -8.42 -13.71
C PRO A 42 -10.37 -8.04 -12.51
N GLU A 43 -9.08 -7.76 -12.72
CA GLU A 43 -8.11 -7.51 -11.66
C GLU A 43 -7.87 -6.00 -11.48
N PHE A 44 -7.54 -5.29 -12.57
CA PHE A 44 -7.07 -3.90 -12.53
C PHE A 44 -7.83 -2.96 -13.49
N PRO A 45 -9.16 -2.82 -13.38
CA PRO A 45 -9.91 -1.89 -14.23
C PRO A 45 -9.42 -0.45 -14.06
N TRP A 46 -9.18 0.27 -15.18
CA TRP A 46 -8.56 1.61 -15.11
C TRP A 46 -9.28 2.59 -14.19
N ALA A 47 -10.62 2.57 -14.17
CA ALA A 47 -11.41 3.46 -13.33
C ALA A 47 -11.18 3.16 -11.84
N GLY A 48 -11.14 1.87 -11.49
CA GLY A 48 -10.76 1.43 -10.15
C GLY A 48 -9.37 1.92 -9.78
N MET A 49 -8.39 1.76 -10.68
CA MET A 49 -7.02 2.19 -10.42
C MET A 49 -6.91 3.71 -10.24
N LEU A 50 -7.58 4.50 -11.09
CA LEU A 50 -7.54 5.96 -11.05
C LEU A 50 -8.06 6.53 -9.72
N PHE A 51 -9.13 5.96 -9.17
CA PHE A 51 -9.77 6.47 -7.96
C PHE A 51 -9.30 5.77 -6.68
N ALA A 52 -9.09 4.45 -6.71
CA ALA A 52 -8.66 3.70 -5.52
C ALA A 52 -7.17 3.94 -5.18
N ALA A 53 -6.29 4.08 -6.18
CA ALA A 53 -4.86 4.27 -5.91
C ALA A 53 -4.55 5.54 -5.10
N PRO A 54 -5.18 6.71 -5.37
CA PRO A 54 -5.06 7.87 -4.49
C PRO A 54 -5.61 7.63 -3.07
N ILE A 55 -6.71 6.90 -2.93
CA ILE A 55 -7.32 6.61 -1.61
C ILE A 55 -6.36 5.79 -0.75
N VAL A 56 -5.85 4.68 -1.30
CA VAL A 56 -4.86 3.82 -0.63
C VAL A 56 -3.53 4.55 -0.44
N GLY A 57 -3.12 5.35 -1.42
CA GLY A 57 -1.90 6.15 -1.37
C GLY A 57 -1.91 7.20 -0.26
N LEU A 58 -3.02 7.92 -0.08
CA LEU A 58 -3.17 8.88 1.01
C LEU A 58 -3.11 8.19 2.38
N TRP A 59 -3.78 7.05 2.54
CA TRP A 59 -3.64 6.26 3.76
C TRP A 59 -2.18 5.86 4.00
N TYR A 60 -1.54 5.25 3.02
CA TYR A 60 -0.17 4.75 3.14
C TYR A 60 0.83 5.86 3.45
N TRP A 61 0.79 6.99 2.74
CA TRP A 61 1.80 8.04 2.89
C TRP A 61 1.50 9.05 4.00
N CYS A 62 0.23 9.28 4.33
CA CYS A 62 -0.17 10.33 5.26
C CYS A 62 -0.67 9.81 6.62
N THR A 63 -0.94 8.51 6.75
CA THR A 63 -1.46 7.93 8.00
C THR A 63 -0.63 6.78 8.55
N ASP A 64 0.21 6.14 7.73
CA ASP A 64 1.13 5.10 8.22
C ASP A 64 2.14 5.72 9.21
N GLN A 65 2.08 5.24 10.45
CA GLN A 65 2.85 5.75 11.56
C GLN A 65 4.36 5.73 11.29
N TYR A 66 4.87 4.69 10.63
CA TYR A 66 6.31 4.57 10.36
C TYR A 66 6.80 5.67 9.40
N ILE A 67 5.98 6.02 8.42
CA ILE A 67 6.31 7.04 7.40
C ILE A 67 6.12 8.45 7.98
N VAL A 68 4.98 8.67 8.66
CA VAL A 68 4.63 9.97 9.23
C VAL A 68 5.62 10.36 10.32
N GLN A 69 6.01 9.44 11.21
CA GLN A 69 6.99 9.74 12.28
C GLN A 69 8.33 10.25 11.75
N ARG A 70 8.82 9.70 10.62
CA ARG A 70 10.07 10.20 9.99
C ARG A 70 9.93 11.62 9.47
N THR A 71 8.75 11.97 8.97
CA THR A 71 8.45 13.32 8.49
C THR A 71 8.33 14.29 9.65
N LEU A 72 7.71 13.88 10.76
CA LEU A 72 7.58 14.67 11.99
C LEU A 72 8.91 14.87 12.72
N ALA A 73 9.86 13.94 12.58
CA ALA A 73 11.21 14.06 13.13
C ALA A 73 12.11 15.03 12.33
N ALA A 74 11.62 15.59 11.21
CA ALA A 74 12.37 16.57 10.45
C ALA A 74 12.56 17.87 11.24
N ARG A 75 13.71 18.53 11.05
CA ARG A 75 14.07 19.75 11.78
C ARG A 75 13.07 20.91 11.60
N ASN A 76 12.42 20.99 10.45
CA ASN A 76 11.41 22.01 10.13
C ASN A 76 10.59 21.59 8.90
N LEU A 77 9.51 22.33 8.64
CA LEU A 77 8.58 22.07 7.54
C LEU A 77 9.24 22.09 6.15
N LYS A 78 10.26 22.92 5.94
CA LYS A 78 11.00 23.00 4.66
C LYS A 78 11.78 21.72 4.38
N ILE A 79 12.50 21.21 5.37
CA ILE A 79 13.24 19.94 5.25
C ILE A 79 12.27 18.77 5.10
N ALA A 80 11.15 18.77 5.84
CA ALA A 80 10.10 17.76 5.69
C ALA A 80 9.57 17.71 4.25
N ARG A 81 9.21 18.87 3.67
CA ARG A 81 8.71 18.97 2.28
C ARG A 81 9.71 18.52 1.23
N ARG A 82 10.98 18.91 1.39
CA ARG A 82 12.04 18.48 0.45
C ARG A 82 12.34 17.00 0.58
N GLY A 83 12.28 16.46 1.79
CA GLY A 83 12.40 15.02 2.05
C GLY A 83 11.27 14.24 1.38
N THR A 84 10.02 14.69 1.49
CA THR A 84 8.88 14.03 0.81
C THR A 84 8.96 14.15 -0.71
N LEU A 85 9.38 15.31 -1.24
CA LEU A 85 9.59 15.50 -2.67
C LEU A 85 10.72 14.60 -3.22
N PHE A 86 11.83 14.48 -2.49
CA PHE A 86 12.90 13.55 -2.83
C PHE A 86 12.42 12.09 -2.77
N GLY A 87 11.60 11.76 -1.77
CA GLY A 87 10.91 10.47 -1.69
C GLY A 87 10.05 10.18 -2.92
N ALA A 88 9.35 11.17 -3.47
CA ALA A 88 8.57 11.03 -4.69
C ALA A 88 9.43 10.68 -5.92
N TYR A 89 10.61 11.31 -6.08
CA TYR A 89 11.58 10.92 -7.12
C TYR A 89 12.03 9.47 -6.97
N LEU A 90 12.40 9.08 -5.74
CA LEU A 90 12.81 7.70 -5.47
C LEU A 90 11.69 6.70 -5.72
N LYS A 91 10.42 7.08 -5.50
CA LYS A 91 9.26 6.20 -5.70
C LYS A 91 8.94 5.90 -7.16
N ILE A 92 9.51 6.63 -8.10
CA ILE A 92 9.44 6.31 -9.54
C ILE A 92 10.37 5.12 -9.87
N THR A 93 11.48 4.97 -9.16
CA THR A 93 12.51 3.96 -9.47
C THR A 93 12.05 2.49 -9.39
N PRO A 94 11.16 2.06 -8.45
CA PRO A 94 10.66 0.69 -8.38
C PRO A 94 10.01 0.18 -9.67
N VAL A 95 9.42 1.06 -10.50
CA VAL A 95 8.86 0.65 -11.80
C VAL A 95 9.96 0.03 -12.67
N PHE A 96 11.13 0.67 -12.72
CA PHE A 96 12.26 0.19 -13.51
C PHE A 96 13.01 -0.97 -12.84
N LEU A 97 13.04 -0.99 -11.50
CA LEU A 97 13.82 -1.96 -10.72
C LEU A 97 13.06 -3.25 -10.37
N PHE A 98 11.74 -3.28 -10.47
CA PHE A 98 10.96 -4.47 -10.10
C PHE A 98 9.98 -4.89 -11.20
N ILE A 99 9.26 -3.95 -11.81
CA ILE A 99 8.27 -4.29 -12.83
C ILE A 99 8.97 -4.76 -14.12
N ILE A 100 9.96 -4.02 -14.61
CA ILE A 100 10.71 -4.40 -15.82
C ILE A 100 11.39 -5.78 -15.65
N PRO A 101 12.14 -6.08 -14.56
CA PRO A 101 12.61 -7.43 -14.28
C PRO A 101 11.51 -8.49 -14.31
N GLY A 102 10.34 -8.24 -13.71
CA GLY A 102 9.22 -9.17 -13.75
C GLY A 102 8.72 -9.45 -15.17
N MET A 103 8.66 -8.42 -16.03
CA MET A 103 8.31 -8.59 -17.45
C MET A 103 9.38 -9.38 -18.21
N ILE A 104 10.66 -9.14 -17.93
CA ILE A 104 11.78 -9.92 -18.50
C ILE A 104 11.69 -11.38 -18.06
N ALA A 105 11.42 -11.64 -16.77
CA ALA A 105 11.22 -12.99 -16.25
C ALA A 105 10.13 -13.72 -17.04
N TYR A 106 8.98 -13.06 -17.21
CA TYR A 106 7.87 -13.60 -17.99
C TYR A 106 8.29 -13.96 -19.42
N ALA A 107 8.97 -13.05 -20.11
CA ALA A 107 9.40 -13.28 -21.49
C ALA A 107 10.44 -14.40 -21.62
N LEU A 108 11.36 -14.52 -20.65
CA LEU A 108 12.32 -15.63 -20.58
C LEU A 108 11.64 -16.97 -20.32
N VAL A 109 10.58 -17.01 -19.51
CA VAL A 109 9.76 -18.22 -19.31
C VAL A 109 9.09 -18.64 -20.62
N GLN A 110 8.52 -17.70 -21.39
CA GLN A 110 7.92 -18.01 -22.69
C GLN A 110 8.92 -18.61 -23.69
N LYS A 111 10.20 -18.23 -23.58
CA LYS A 111 11.30 -18.81 -24.37
C LYS A 111 11.90 -20.09 -23.78
N ASN A 112 11.35 -20.64 -22.70
CA ASN A 112 11.91 -21.79 -21.96
C ASN A 112 13.35 -21.55 -21.44
N MET A 113 13.74 -20.29 -21.23
CA MET A 113 15.06 -19.89 -20.74
C MET A 113 15.08 -19.65 -19.22
N LEU A 114 13.91 -19.59 -18.59
CA LEU A 114 13.73 -19.45 -17.15
C LEU A 114 12.59 -20.35 -16.71
N GLN A 115 12.76 -21.02 -15.57
CA GLN A 115 11.70 -21.82 -14.96
C GLN A 115 11.23 -21.15 -13.67
N MET A 116 9.92 -20.98 -13.52
CA MET A 116 9.27 -20.48 -12.30
C MET A 116 7.86 -21.06 -12.18
N ASP A 117 7.46 -21.43 -10.97
CA ASP A 117 6.13 -22.02 -10.72
C ASP A 117 5.08 -20.97 -10.35
N SER A 118 5.53 -19.81 -9.84
CA SER A 118 4.64 -18.72 -9.46
C SER A 118 5.21 -17.35 -9.84
N PRO A 119 4.35 -16.33 -10.07
CA PRO A 119 4.80 -14.96 -10.35
C PRO A 119 5.68 -14.37 -9.24
N ASP A 120 5.46 -14.75 -7.98
CA ASP A 120 6.23 -14.25 -6.83
C ASP A 120 7.68 -14.76 -6.84
N GLN A 121 7.97 -15.85 -7.57
CA GLN A 121 9.31 -16.38 -7.75
C GLN A 121 10.11 -15.68 -8.86
N ALA A 122 9.52 -14.77 -9.64
CA ALA A 122 10.18 -14.16 -10.79
C ALA A 122 11.56 -13.56 -10.45
N PHE A 123 11.64 -12.73 -9.42
CA PHE A 123 12.90 -12.10 -9.01
C PHE A 123 13.91 -13.12 -8.43
N PRO A 124 13.55 -13.98 -7.45
CA PRO A 124 14.45 -15.05 -6.99
C PRO A 124 14.94 -16.01 -8.09
N ALA A 125 14.07 -16.42 -9.01
CA ALA A 125 14.39 -17.32 -10.11
C ALA A 125 15.39 -16.67 -11.07
N MET A 126 15.18 -15.41 -11.43
CA MET A 126 16.16 -14.66 -12.20
C MET A 126 17.50 -14.57 -11.47
N VAL A 127 17.51 -14.30 -10.15
CA VAL A 127 18.75 -14.16 -9.38
C VAL A 127 19.53 -15.49 -9.37
N SER A 128 18.83 -16.61 -9.19
CA SER A 128 19.45 -17.92 -9.08
C SER A 128 19.88 -18.50 -10.43
N GLN A 129 19.20 -18.18 -11.54
CA GLN A 129 19.47 -18.77 -12.85
C GLN A 129 20.32 -17.87 -13.76
N LEU A 130 20.19 -16.54 -13.66
CA LEU A 130 20.86 -15.60 -14.59
C LEU A 130 22.14 -14.99 -14.05
N LEU A 131 22.25 -14.74 -12.73
CA LEU A 131 23.41 -14.04 -12.18
C LEU A 131 24.62 -14.97 -11.99
N PRO A 132 25.85 -14.49 -12.25
CA PRO A 132 27.07 -15.26 -12.05
C PRO A 132 27.34 -15.52 -10.56
N SER A 133 28.21 -16.49 -10.28
CA SER A 133 28.71 -16.76 -8.92
C SER A 133 29.36 -15.49 -8.32
N GLY A 134 29.33 -15.37 -7.00
CA GLY A 134 29.72 -14.14 -6.31
C GLY A 134 28.59 -13.10 -6.31
N LEU A 135 28.20 -12.56 -7.46
CA LEU A 135 27.11 -11.56 -7.54
C LEU A 135 25.78 -12.14 -7.07
N ARG A 136 25.47 -13.38 -7.47
CA ARG A 136 24.32 -14.14 -6.96
C ARG A 136 24.32 -14.20 -5.43
N GLY A 137 25.45 -14.58 -4.84
CA GLY A 137 25.60 -14.68 -3.39
C GLY A 137 25.39 -13.34 -2.68
N LEU A 138 25.96 -12.26 -3.24
CA LEU A 138 25.80 -10.90 -2.72
C LEU A 138 24.33 -10.45 -2.76
N VAL A 139 23.63 -10.67 -3.87
CA VAL A 139 22.22 -10.29 -4.02
C VAL A 139 21.31 -11.11 -3.10
N VAL A 140 21.52 -12.42 -3.00
CA VAL A 140 20.77 -13.29 -2.07
C VAL A 140 21.00 -12.88 -0.62
N ALA A 141 22.25 -12.62 -0.23
CA ALA A 141 22.56 -12.12 1.11
C ALA A 141 21.91 -10.76 1.38
N GLY A 142 21.94 -9.85 0.40
CA GLY A 142 21.28 -8.56 0.48
C GLY A 142 19.76 -8.66 0.61
N LEU A 143 19.12 -9.61 -0.08
CA LEU A 143 17.69 -9.89 0.01
C LEU A 143 17.32 -10.39 1.41
N LEU A 144 18.05 -11.38 1.93
CA LEU A 144 17.85 -11.91 3.27
C LEU A 144 18.04 -10.82 4.34
N ALA A 145 19.08 -9.99 4.21
CA ALA A 145 19.32 -8.88 5.12
C ALA A 145 18.20 -7.83 5.09
N ALA A 146 17.70 -7.47 3.90
CA ALA A 146 16.60 -6.52 3.75
C ALA A 146 15.28 -7.07 4.33
N LEU A 147 15.01 -8.36 4.13
CA LEU A 147 13.86 -9.06 4.73
C LEU A 147 13.95 -9.05 6.25
N MET A 148 15.10 -9.42 6.83
CA MET A 148 15.32 -9.42 8.27
C MET A 148 15.16 -8.01 8.89
N SER A 149 15.67 -6.98 8.22
CA SER A 149 15.52 -5.59 8.67
C SER A 149 14.05 -5.12 8.66
N SER A 150 13.30 -5.50 7.61
CA SER A 150 11.88 -5.16 7.47
C SER A 150 11.02 -5.88 8.51
N LEU A 151 11.26 -7.18 8.72
CA LEU A 151 10.58 -7.98 9.75
C LEU A 151 10.88 -7.45 11.16
N SER A 152 12.13 -7.16 11.46
CA SER A 152 12.51 -6.56 12.75
C SER A 152 11.79 -5.24 13.00
N SER A 153 11.69 -4.37 11.98
CA SER A 153 10.97 -3.10 12.08
C SER A 153 9.46 -3.28 12.29
N LEU A 154 8.85 -4.24 11.57
CA LEU A 154 7.43 -4.58 11.71
C LEU A 154 7.12 -5.10 13.11
N PHE A 155 7.90 -6.07 13.59
CA PHE A 155 7.74 -6.66 14.91
C PHE A 155 7.93 -5.64 16.03
N ASN A 156 8.91 -4.75 15.89
CA ASN A 156 9.09 -3.65 16.83
C ASN A 156 7.87 -2.71 16.84
N SER A 157 7.33 -2.36 15.68
CA SER A 157 6.17 -1.47 15.57
C SER A 157 4.91 -2.08 16.20
N CYS A 158 4.65 -3.38 15.96
CA CYS A 158 3.55 -4.12 16.59
C CYS A 158 3.72 -4.18 18.12
N SER A 159 4.94 -4.46 18.58
CA SER A 159 5.29 -4.47 20.01
C SER A 159 5.03 -3.10 20.66
N THR A 160 5.48 -2.01 20.04
CA THR A 160 5.24 -0.64 20.54
C THR A 160 3.76 -0.29 20.54
N LEU A 161 3.03 -0.56 19.45
CA LEU A 161 1.60 -0.29 19.37
C LEU A 161 0.83 -1.03 20.49
N PHE A 162 1.10 -2.32 20.70
CA PHE A 162 0.43 -3.06 21.76
C PHE A 162 0.84 -2.56 23.15
N THR A 163 2.13 -2.35 23.39
CA THR A 163 2.62 -1.97 24.72
C THR A 163 2.22 -0.55 25.09
N VAL A 164 2.44 0.43 24.22
CA VAL A 164 2.18 1.85 24.50
C VAL A 164 0.71 2.19 24.35
N ASP A 165 0.06 1.77 23.26
CA ASP A 165 -1.29 2.24 22.95
C ASP A 165 -2.39 1.44 23.65
N ILE A 166 -2.09 0.21 24.09
CA ILE A 166 -3.03 -0.68 24.78
C ILE A 166 -2.56 -0.96 26.22
N TYR A 167 -1.43 -1.63 26.40
CA TYR A 167 -1.02 -2.14 27.71
C TYR A 167 -0.74 -1.04 28.74
N LYS A 168 -0.03 0.03 28.35
CA LYS A 168 0.29 1.15 29.24
C LYS A 168 -0.94 1.96 29.65
N LYS A 169 -1.98 2.02 28.80
CA LYS A 169 -3.26 2.64 29.15
C LYS A 169 -4.03 1.81 30.18
N ILE A 170 -3.95 0.48 30.08
CA ILE A 170 -4.57 -0.45 31.05
C ILE A 170 -3.79 -0.49 32.36
N LYS A 171 -2.45 -0.49 32.30
CA LYS A 171 -1.56 -0.52 33.46
C LYS A 171 -0.54 0.64 33.42
N PRO A 172 -0.94 1.86 33.82
CA PRO A 172 -0.07 3.04 33.76
C PRO A 172 1.24 2.89 34.56
N ALA A 173 1.20 2.15 35.67
CA ALA A 173 2.34 1.93 36.55
C ALA A 173 3.32 0.82 36.07
N ALA A 174 3.12 0.24 34.87
CA ALA A 174 4.00 -0.80 34.34
C ALA A 174 5.45 -0.30 34.21
N SER A 175 6.40 -1.08 34.75
CA SER A 175 7.84 -0.78 34.66
C SER A 175 8.38 -0.97 33.23
N GLU A 176 9.51 -0.36 32.89
CA GLU A 176 10.12 -0.54 31.56
C GLU A 176 10.46 -2.00 31.26
N ARG A 177 10.96 -2.74 32.26
CA ARG A 177 11.28 -4.17 32.12
C ARG A 177 10.03 -5.01 31.81
N GLU A 178 8.92 -4.68 32.46
CA GLU A 178 7.62 -5.31 32.20
C GLU A 178 7.12 -4.99 30.79
N MET A 179 7.23 -3.72 30.36
CA MET A 179 6.86 -3.28 29.01
C MET A 179 7.62 -4.05 27.93
N VAL A 180 8.94 -4.24 28.10
CA VAL A 180 9.76 -5.01 27.16
C VAL A 180 9.33 -6.48 27.12
N ALA A 181 9.07 -7.10 28.27
CA ALA A 181 8.62 -8.50 28.33
C ALA A 181 7.26 -8.70 27.64
N VAL A 182 6.30 -7.81 27.90
CA VAL A 182 4.98 -7.82 27.25
C VAL A 182 5.11 -7.59 25.75
N GLY A 183 5.98 -6.66 25.32
CA GLY A 183 6.23 -6.41 23.90
C GLY A 183 6.79 -7.61 23.15
N ARG A 184 7.72 -8.36 23.78
CA ARG A 184 8.24 -9.62 23.23
C ARG A 184 7.15 -10.68 23.13
N ALA A 185 6.32 -10.83 24.16
CA ALA A 185 5.20 -11.78 24.14
C ALA A 185 4.16 -11.43 23.05
N ALA A 186 3.79 -10.16 22.93
CA ALA A 186 2.90 -9.66 21.88
C ALA A 186 3.46 -9.97 20.48
N THR A 187 4.78 -9.79 20.29
CA THR A 187 5.44 -10.13 19.03
C THR A 187 5.30 -11.62 18.69
N PHE A 188 5.54 -12.52 19.65
CA PHE A 188 5.37 -13.96 19.44
C PHE A 188 3.93 -14.32 19.04
N VAL A 189 2.94 -13.72 19.70
CA VAL A 189 1.52 -13.95 19.38
C VAL A 189 1.19 -13.45 17.97
N VAL A 190 1.61 -12.24 17.60
CA VAL A 190 1.37 -11.67 16.27
C VAL A 190 2.02 -12.53 15.18
N VAL A 191 3.26 -13.00 15.39
CA VAL A 191 3.93 -13.93 14.46
C VAL A 191 3.16 -15.24 14.32
N GLY A 192 2.73 -15.83 15.44
CA GLY A 192 1.93 -17.05 15.43
C GLY A 192 0.61 -16.90 14.66
N LEU A 193 -0.13 -15.82 14.90
CA LEU A 193 -1.36 -15.51 14.16
C LEU A 193 -1.10 -15.27 12.68
N GLY A 194 0.00 -14.58 12.33
CA GLY A 194 0.41 -14.37 10.94
C GLY A 194 0.71 -15.67 10.20
N LEU A 195 1.39 -16.62 10.84
CA LEU A 195 1.66 -17.95 10.27
C LEU A 195 0.37 -18.76 10.07
N LEU A 196 -0.56 -18.71 11.03
CA LEU A 196 -1.87 -19.36 10.91
C LEU A 196 -2.73 -18.76 9.79
N TRP A 197 -2.47 -17.50 9.41
CA TRP A 197 -3.21 -16.81 8.35
C TRP A 197 -2.73 -17.14 6.93
N ILE A 198 -1.55 -17.74 6.74
CA ILE A 198 -0.99 -18.05 5.41
C ILE A 198 -1.97 -18.81 4.50
N PRO A 199 -2.67 -19.87 4.94
CA PRO A 199 -3.62 -20.58 4.09
C PRO A 199 -4.82 -19.72 3.67
N ALA A 200 -5.24 -18.76 4.49
CA ALA A 200 -6.30 -17.83 4.15
C ALA A 200 -5.86 -16.84 3.07
N MET A 201 -4.60 -16.41 3.08
CA MET A 201 -4.03 -15.53 2.04
C MET A 201 -4.10 -16.18 0.65
N GLN A 202 -3.75 -17.47 0.57
CA GLN A 202 -3.76 -18.24 -0.69
C GLN A 202 -5.17 -18.41 -1.29
N ARG A 203 -6.23 -18.22 -0.50
CA ARG A 203 -7.63 -18.26 -0.97
C ARG A 203 -8.11 -16.93 -1.52
N VAL A 204 -7.38 -15.84 -1.28
CA VAL A 204 -7.80 -14.49 -1.67
C VAL A 204 -7.24 -14.11 -3.03
N SER A 205 -5.94 -14.34 -3.28
CA SER A 205 -5.32 -14.08 -4.57
C SER A 205 -4.19 -15.07 -4.86
N GLY A 206 -3.89 -15.25 -6.16
CA GLY A 206 -2.80 -16.10 -6.63
C GLY A 206 -1.41 -15.48 -6.50
N ALA A 207 -1.34 -14.15 -6.33
CA ALA A 207 -0.10 -13.40 -6.14
C ALA A 207 -0.10 -12.61 -4.83
N LEU A 208 1.02 -12.59 -4.13
CA LEU A 208 1.15 -11.92 -2.83
C LEU A 208 0.91 -10.41 -2.91
N TYR A 209 1.34 -9.77 -4.00
CA TYR A 209 1.15 -8.32 -4.18
C TYR A 209 -0.33 -7.95 -4.27
N GLU A 210 -1.12 -8.71 -5.03
CA GLU A 210 -2.55 -8.48 -5.18
C GLU A 210 -3.30 -8.68 -3.85
N TYR A 211 -2.91 -9.68 -3.06
CA TYR A 211 -3.43 -9.89 -1.71
C TYR A 211 -3.20 -8.65 -0.84
N LEU A 212 -1.95 -8.17 -0.81
CA LEU A 212 -1.58 -7.00 -0.01
C LEU A 212 -2.37 -5.76 -0.44
N GLN A 213 -2.53 -5.54 -1.75
CA GLN A 213 -3.31 -4.42 -2.27
C GLN A 213 -4.80 -4.55 -1.93
N SER A 214 -5.36 -5.76 -1.98
CA SER A 214 -6.75 -6.02 -1.62
C SER A 214 -7.02 -5.70 -0.15
N VAL A 215 -6.20 -6.21 0.76
CA VAL A 215 -6.34 -5.92 2.19
C VAL A 215 -6.21 -4.43 2.48
N GLN A 216 -5.25 -3.75 1.85
CA GLN A 216 -5.11 -2.29 1.98
C GLN A 216 -6.35 -1.56 1.46
N ALA A 217 -6.89 -1.98 0.33
CA ALA A 217 -8.11 -1.39 -0.25
C ALA A 217 -9.35 -1.53 0.66
N TYR A 218 -9.38 -2.52 1.56
CA TYR A 218 -10.47 -2.74 2.50
C TYR A 218 -10.32 -1.95 3.81
N LEU A 219 -9.08 -1.68 4.22
CA LEU A 219 -8.78 -1.05 5.51
C LEU A 219 -8.41 0.43 5.40
N ALA A 220 -7.87 0.88 4.26
CA ALA A 220 -7.48 2.26 4.03
C ALA A 220 -8.64 3.27 3.98
N PRO A 221 -9.79 3.00 3.30
CA PRO A 221 -10.80 4.02 3.05
C PRO A 221 -11.36 4.76 4.28
N PRO A 222 -11.66 4.10 5.42
CA PRO A 222 -12.19 4.79 6.60
C PRO A 222 -11.18 5.78 7.18
N MET A 223 -9.90 5.39 7.24
CA MET A 223 -8.81 6.25 7.70
C MET A 223 -8.59 7.41 6.71
N THR A 224 -8.50 7.13 5.42
CA THR A 224 -8.37 8.19 4.40
C THR A 224 -9.52 9.18 4.50
N ALA A 225 -10.76 8.73 4.63
CA ALA A 225 -11.92 9.63 4.71
C ALA A 225 -11.81 10.58 5.90
N VAL A 226 -11.50 10.08 7.10
CA VAL A 226 -11.39 10.90 8.32
C VAL A 226 -10.23 11.88 8.23
N PHE A 227 -9.04 11.45 7.84
CA PHE A 227 -7.88 12.34 7.76
C PHE A 227 -8.00 13.34 6.61
N PHE A 228 -8.44 12.90 5.43
CA PHE A 228 -8.58 13.76 4.27
C PHE A 228 -9.66 14.83 4.50
N LEU A 229 -10.89 14.44 4.82
CA LEU A 229 -11.96 15.41 5.09
C LEU A 229 -11.66 16.25 6.34
N GLY A 230 -10.99 15.69 7.34
CA GLY A 230 -10.57 16.42 8.54
C GLY A 230 -9.68 17.62 8.24
N VAL A 231 -8.80 17.55 7.24
CA VAL A 231 -7.94 18.68 6.85
C VAL A 231 -8.71 19.78 6.11
N PHE A 232 -9.71 19.41 5.30
CA PHE A 232 -10.46 20.35 4.46
C PHE A 232 -11.73 20.92 5.11
N TRP A 233 -12.31 20.22 6.09
CA TRP A 233 -13.63 20.57 6.62
C TRP A 233 -13.64 20.67 8.14
N LYS A 234 -13.66 21.90 8.65
CA LYS A 234 -13.66 22.25 10.09
C LYS A 234 -14.81 21.66 10.92
N ARG A 235 -15.85 21.12 10.28
CA ARG A 235 -17.05 20.60 10.95
C ARG A 235 -16.90 19.14 11.38
N VAL A 236 -15.90 18.44 10.86
CA VAL A 236 -15.57 17.05 11.26
C VAL A 236 -15.33 17.02 12.76
N ASN A 237 -16.02 16.12 13.47
CA ASN A 237 -15.89 15.95 14.92
C ASN A 237 -15.54 14.52 15.31
N GLY A 238 -15.19 14.33 16.58
CA GLY A 238 -14.74 13.03 17.11
C GLY A 238 -15.79 11.92 16.97
N THR A 239 -17.07 12.23 17.21
CA THR A 239 -18.15 11.23 17.10
C THR A 239 -18.31 10.76 15.66
N GLY A 240 -18.36 11.68 14.69
CA GLY A 240 -18.41 11.34 13.27
C GLY A 240 -17.21 10.51 12.84
N ALA A 241 -16.01 10.88 13.29
CA ALA A 241 -14.78 10.13 13.02
C ALA A 241 -14.83 8.68 13.56
N VAL A 242 -15.22 8.50 14.83
CA VAL A 242 -15.29 7.17 15.46
C VAL A 242 -16.33 6.28 14.76
N VAL A 243 -17.53 6.80 14.48
CA VAL A 243 -18.58 6.02 13.79
C VAL A 243 -18.14 5.62 12.38
N THR A 244 -17.47 6.53 11.66
CA THR A 244 -16.94 6.27 10.31
C THR A 244 -15.85 5.19 10.36
N LEU A 245 -14.89 5.31 11.26
CA LEU A 245 -13.80 4.34 11.41
C LEU A 245 -14.33 2.96 11.77
N LEU A 246 -15.22 2.85 12.75
CA LEU A 246 -15.77 1.57 13.19
C LEU A 246 -16.65 0.93 12.12
N SER A 247 -17.60 1.67 11.55
CA SER A 247 -18.50 1.12 10.52
C SER A 247 -17.76 0.74 9.25
N GLY A 248 -16.83 1.58 8.78
CA GLY A 248 -15.99 1.29 7.64
C GLY A 248 -15.06 0.09 7.87
N PHE A 249 -14.47 -0.03 9.06
CA PHE A 249 -13.66 -1.19 9.45
C PHE A 249 -14.47 -2.49 9.46
N VAL A 250 -15.69 -2.47 10.00
CA VAL A 250 -16.58 -3.64 9.99
C VAL A 250 -16.93 -4.07 8.56
N LEU A 251 -17.27 -3.12 7.68
CA LEU A 251 -17.55 -3.42 6.27
C LEU A 251 -16.33 -3.97 5.52
N GLY A 252 -15.14 -3.42 5.78
CA GLY A 252 -13.88 -3.91 5.23
C GLY A 252 -13.51 -5.32 5.72
N LEU A 253 -13.67 -5.60 7.00
CA LEU A 253 -13.47 -6.94 7.56
C LEU A 253 -14.51 -7.96 7.05
N LEU A 254 -15.77 -7.55 6.94
CA LEU A 254 -16.82 -8.39 6.36
C LEU A 254 -16.47 -8.74 4.91
N LYS A 255 -15.97 -7.77 4.14
CA LYS A 255 -15.52 -8.00 2.76
C LYS A 255 -14.37 -9.00 2.71
N LEU A 256 -13.34 -8.82 3.54
CA LEU A 256 -12.21 -9.75 3.63
C LEU A 256 -12.68 -11.17 4.00
N GLY A 257 -13.54 -11.30 5.01
CA GLY A 257 -14.09 -12.59 5.43
C GLY A 257 -14.92 -13.26 4.33
N CYS A 258 -15.76 -12.50 3.65
CA CYS A 258 -16.54 -13.01 2.51
C CYS A 258 -15.65 -13.40 1.33
N GLN A 259 -14.54 -12.69 1.07
CA GLN A 259 -13.60 -13.05 0.02
C GLN A 259 -12.84 -14.35 0.34
N VAL A 260 -12.37 -14.51 1.58
CA VAL A 260 -11.74 -15.77 2.03
C VAL A 260 -12.73 -16.94 1.94
N TYR A 261 -14.01 -16.71 2.22
CA TYR A 261 -15.07 -17.70 2.07
C TYR A 261 -15.36 -18.02 0.60
N ALA A 262 -15.48 -17.00 -0.25
CA ALA A 262 -15.70 -17.14 -1.69
C ALA A 262 -14.60 -17.94 -2.38
N GLY A 263 -13.34 -17.74 -1.99
CA GLY A 263 -12.18 -18.47 -2.52
C GLY A 263 -12.17 -19.98 -2.23
N GLN A 264 -13.16 -20.52 -1.50
CA GLN A 264 -13.32 -21.96 -1.28
C GLN A 264 -14.14 -22.65 -2.37
N TYR A 265 -14.86 -21.89 -3.20
CA TYR A 265 -15.83 -22.41 -4.15
C TYR A 265 -15.47 -22.01 -5.57
N SER A 266 -15.62 -22.93 -6.53
CA SER A 266 -15.64 -22.57 -7.94
C SER A 266 -16.94 -21.83 -8.28
N LEU A 267 -16.96 -21.11 -9.42
CA LEU A 267 -18.16 -20.41 -9.89
C LEU A 267 -19.36 -21.36 -10.05
N GLU A 268 -19.13 -22.59 -10.51
CA GLU A 268 -20.15 -23.62 -10.67
C GLU A 268 -20.67 -24.12 -9.31
N GLN A 269 -19.77 -24.34 -8.34
CA GLN A 269 -20.15 -24.74 -6.98
C GLN A 269 -20.92 -23.64 -6.27
N ALA A 270 -20.56 -22.37 -6.48
CA ALA A 270 -21.27 -21.25 -5.89
C ALA A 270 -22.73 -21.15 -6.38
N ALA A 271 -23.00 -21.50 -7.64
CA ALA A 271 -24.33 -21.39 -8.25
C ALA A 271 -25.38 -22.34 -7.66
N ILE A 272 -24.94 -23.45 -7.04
CA ILE A 272 -25.83 -24.45 -6.43
C ILE A 272 -26.05 -24.24 -4.92
N LEU A 273 -25.36 -23.28 -4.30
CA LEU A 273 -25.50 -22.98 -2.88
C LEU A 273 -26.80 -22.23 -2.57
N PRO A 274 -27.30 -22.25 -1.32
CA PRO A 274 -28.42 -21.42 -0.88
C PRO A 274 -28.20 -19.92 -1.18
N ALA A 275 -29.28 -19.19 -1.45
CA ALA A 275 -29.23 -17.78 -1.86
C ALA A 275 -28.42 -16.88 -0.91
N LEU A 276 -28.51 -17.10 0.41
CA LEU A 276 -27.72 -16.35 1.40
C LEU A 276 -26.20 -16.53 1.18
N GLN A 277 -25.75 -17.75 0.88
CA GLN A 277 -24.34 -18.04 0.61
C GLN A 277 -23.90 -17.44 -0.71
N GLN A 278 -24.75 -17.49 -1.74
CA GLN A 278 -24.50 -16.81 -3.01
C GLN A 278 -24.30 -15.29 -2.83
N MET A 279 -25.08 -14.66 -1.94
CA MET A 279 -24.91 -13.24 -1.63
C MET A 279 -23.55 -12.94 -0.97
N PHE A 280 -23.10 -13.76 -0.02
CA PHE A 280 -21.79 -13.59 0.60
C PHE A 280 -20.65 -13.79 -0.42
N ILE A 281 -20.78 -14.79 -1.30
CA ILE A 281 -19.80 -15.02 -2.38
C ILE A 281 -19.78 -13.85 -3.35
N ALA A 282 -20.94 -13.35 -3.78
CA ALA A 282 -21.03 -12.20 -4.66
C ALA A 282 -20.40 -10.94 -4.05
N TYR A 283 -20.67 -10.67 -2.77
CA TYR A 283 -20.01 -9.59 -2.03
C TYR A 283 -18.50 -9.79 -1.92
N GLY A 284 -18.06 -11.03 -1.64
CA GLY A 284 -16.67 -11.46 -1.59
C GLY A 284 -15.92 -11.35 -2.93
N ASN A 285 -16.61 -11.41 -4.05
CA ASN A 285 -16.04 -11.34 -5.40
C ASN A 285 -16.07 -9.95 -6.05
N ILE A 286 -16.66 -8.94 -5.40
CA ILE A 286 -16.54 -7.54 -5.86
C ILE A 286 -15.06 -7.17 -5.99
N ASN A 287 -14.64 -6.64 -7.14
CA ASN A 287 -13.27 -6.21 -7.38
C ASN A 287 -12.80 -5.23 -6.28
N PHE A 288 -11.59 -5.46 -5.76
CA PHE A 288 -11.08 -4.75 -4.58
C PHE A 288 -10.92 -3.23 -4.81
N LEU A 289 -10.57 -2.79 -6.02
CA LEU A 289 -10.43 -1.37 -6.35
C LEU A 289 -11.78 -0.68 -6.37
N ILE A 290 -12.79 -1.30 -7.00
CA ILE A 290 -14.15 -0.76 -7.03
C ILE A 290 -14.72 -0.70 -5.61
N PHE A 291 -14.53 -1.77 -4.84
CA PHE A 291 -14.94 -1.81 -3.44
C PHE A 291 -14.28 -0.70 -2.61
N CYS A 292 -12.99 -0.43 -2.83
CA CYS A 292 -12.26 0.66 -2.17
C CYS A 292 -12.95 2.02 -2.38
N VAL A 293 -13.31 2.33 -3.62
CA VAL A 293 -13.97 3.58 -3.99
C VAL A 293 -15.36 3.69 -3.36
N VAL A 294 -16.14 2.61 -3.41
CA VAL A 294 -17.48 2.56 -2.82
C VAL A 294 -17.41 2.70 -1.30
N LEU A 295 -16.49 1.99 -0.65
CA LEU A 295 -16.29 2.07 0.80
C LEU A 295 -15.82 3.48 1.21
N PHE A 296 -14.95 4.11 0.43
CA PHE A 296 -14.53 5.49 0.67
C PHE A 296 -15.70 6.45 0.57
N ALA A 297 -16.53 6.36 -0.47
CA ALA A 297 -17.72 7.19 -0.62
C ALA A 297 -18.70 6.99 0.55
N TYR A 298 -18.92 5.75 0.99
CA TYR A 298 -19.69 5.44 2.19
C TYR A 298 -19.07 6.08 3.44
N CYS A 299 -17.75 6.02 3.61
CA CYS A 299 -17.06 6.62 4.75
C CYS A 299 -17.16 8.14 4.73
N CYS A 300 -17.04 8.78 3.58
CA CYS A 300 -17.27 10.22 3.44
C CYS A 300 -18.71 10.59 3.80
N PHE A 301 -19.69 9.84 3.31
CA PHE A 301 -21.10 10.08 3.60
C PHE A 301 -21.40 9.95 5.10
N THR A 302 -20.97 8.85 5.73
CA THR A 302 -21.16 8.62 7.17
C THR A 302 -20.44 9.67 8.01
N LEU A 303 -19.22 10.05 7.65
CA LEU A 303 -18.49 11.11 8.33
C LEU A 303 -19.23 12.44 8.28
N ILE A 304 -19.75 12.81 7.10
CA ILE A 304 -20.52 14.04 6.91
C ILE A 304 -21.81 14.00 7.72
N LEU A 305 -22.58 12.92 7.60
CA LEU A 305 -23.85 12.72 8.28
C LEU A 305 -23.68 12.81 9.80
N PHE A 306 -22.82 11.98 10.38
CA PHE A 306 -22.66 11.95 11.83
C PHE A 306 -21.95 13.19 12.38
N SER A 307 -21.05 13.82 11.60
CA SER A 307 -20.52 15.12 11.99
C SER A 307 -21.65 16.15 12.10
N LEU A 308 -22.55 16.25 11.11
CA LEU A 308 -23.66 17.20 11.13
C LEU A 308 -24.70 16.92 12.23
N LEU A 309 -24.98 15.64 12.51
CA LEU A 309 -25.95 15.22 13.53
C LEU A 309 -25.46 15.40 14.98
N THR A 310 -24.15 15.54 15.20
CA THR A 310 -23.55 15.66 16.54
C THR A 310 -22.95 17.06 16.76
N PRO A 311 -22.69 17.49 18.01
CA PRO A 311 -22.21 18.85 18.28
C PRO A 311 -20.92 19.22 17.51
N PRO A 312 -20.77 20.47 17.06
CA PRO A 312 -19.54 20.92 16.41
C PRO A 312 -18.34 20.84 17.35
N PRO A 313 -17.13 20.62 16.83
CA PRO A 313 -15.93 20.60 17.66
C PRO A 313 -15.65 21.99 18.24
N GLU A 314 -15.12 22.04 19.46
CA GLU A 314 -14.67 23.28 20.10
C GLU A 314 -13.59 23.97 19.24
N ALA A 315 -13.73 25.28 19.02
CA ALA A 315 -12.83 26.05 18.15
C ALA A 315 -11.35 25.92 18.56
N ALA A 316 -11.08 25.89 19.87
CA ALA A 316 -9.74 25.73 20.42
C ALA A 316 -9.09 24.38 20.07
N ARG A 317 -9.89 23.31 19.88
CA ARG A 317 -9.36 21.97 19.54
C ARG A 317 -8.99 21.83 18.07
N ILE A 318 -9.55 22.67 17.21
CA ILE A 318 -9.34 22.63 15.76
C ILE A 318 -8.45 23.77 15.27
N GLU A 319 -7.94 24.60 16.18
CA GLU A 319 -7.03 25.70 15.84
C GLU A 319 -5.76 25.16 15.18
N ASN A 320 -5.40 25.74 14.03
CA ASN A 320 -4.23 25.36 13.24
C ASN A 320 -4.20 23.89 12.73
N LEU A 321 -5.35 23.20 12.70
CA LEU A 321 -5.43 21.81 12.21
C LEU A 321 -6.02 21.67 10.80
N CYS A 322 -6.90 22.58 10.39
CA CYS A 322 -7.58 22.54 9.09
C CYS A 322 -7.21 23.76 8.25
N TYR A 323 -7.39 23.71 6.92
CA TYR A 323 -7.20 24.90 6.07
C TYR A 323 -8.06 26.09 6.52
N ALA A 324 -9.30 25.81 6.94
CA ALA A 324 -10.25 26.83 7.41
C ALA A 324 -9.93 27.39 8.80
N THR A 325 -9.09 26.71 9.60
CA THR A 325 -8.74 27.10 10.98
C THR A 325 -7.25 27.40 11.14
N ASN A 326 -6.51 27.46 10.03
CA ASN A 326 -5.09 27.79 10.02
C ASN A 326 -4.88 29.22 10.55
N THR A 327 -3.91 29.40 11.44
CA THR A 327 -3.61 30.72 12.01
C THR A 327 -2.82 31.57 11.01
N ALA A 328 -2.71 32.87 11.26
CA ALA A 328 -1.85 33.72 10.44
C ALA A 328 -0.38 33.26 10.50
N ALA A 329 0.06 32.80 11.66
CA ALA A 329 1.41 32.26 11.87
C ALA A 329 1.61 30.95 11.08
N GLY A 330 0.66 30.02 11.14
CA GLY A 330 0.72 28.76 10.40
C GLY A 330 0.71 28.97 8.88
N ARG A 331 -0.10 29.91 8.36
CA ARG A 331 -0.07 30.28 6.94
C ARG A 331 1.28 30.83 6.51
N ARG A 332 1.91 31.66 7.36
CA ARG A 332 3.24 32.23 7.10
C ARG A 332 4.31 31.14 7.08
N GLU A 333 4.32 30.25 8.06
CA GLU A 333 5.24 29.11 8.11
C GLU A 333 5.10 28.21 6.87
N VAL A 334 3.86 27.90 6.47
CA VAL A 334 3.57 27.16 5.24
C VAL A 334 4.12 27.88 4.02
N ARG A 335 3.94 29.20 3.90
CA ARG A 335 4.43 29.97 2.75
C ARG A 335 5.95 30.04 2.70
N GLU A 336 6.60 30.21 3.84
CA GLU A 336 8.07 30.28 3.95
C GLU A 336 8.75 28.91 3.73
N SER A 337 8.00 27.82 3.88
CA SER A 337 8.54 26.46 3.77
C SER A 337 8.86 26.00 2.34
N TRP A 338 8.41 26.69 1.30
CA TRP A 338 8.64 26.31 -0.10
C TRP A 338 9.04 27.50 -0.97
N ASN A 339 9.77 27.24 -2.04
CA ASN A 339 10.18 28.24 -3.02
C ASN A 339 9.96 27.75 -4.47
N ARG A 340 10.37 28.56 -5.44
CA ARG A 340 10.23 28.25 -6.88
C ARG A 340 10.86 26.91 -7.29
N TRP A 341 11.97 26.50 -6.67
CA TRP A 341 12.63 25.24 -6.99
C TRP A 341 11.82 24.04 -6.54
N ASP A 342 11.20 24.13 -5.36
CA ASP A 342 10.33 23.06 -4.86
C ASP A 342 9.16 22.84 -5.84
N VAL A 343 8.57 23.92 -6.37
CA VAL A 343 7.51 23.85 -7.41
C VAL A 343 8.01 23.25 -8.73
N ILE A 344 9.14 23.73 -9.24
CA ILE A 344 9.75 23.19 -10.47
C ILE A 344 9.98 21.69 -10.34
N HIS A 345 10.55 21.25 -9.21
CA HIS A 345 10.79 19.83 -8.97
C HIS A 345 9.50 19.03 -8.84
N THR A 346 8.42 19.57 -8.26
CA THR A 346 7.09 18.94 -8.27
C THR A 346 6.57 18.77 -9.70
N VAL A 347 6.69 19.81 -10.54
CA VAL A 347 6.26 19.74 -11.95
C VAL A 347 7.07 18.69 -12.72
N ILE A 348 8.39 18.61 -12.52
CA ILE A 348 9.23 17.58 -13.14
C ILE A 348 8.76 16.17 -12.76
N VAL A 349 8.49 15.92 -11.47
CA VAL A 349 7.97 14.61 -11.01
C VAL A 349 6.65 14.28 -11.70
N LEU A 350 5.72 15.23 -11.76
CA LEU A 350 4.43 15.03 -12.44
C LEU A 350 4.61 14.74 -13.93
N LEU A 351 5.50 15.46 -14.62
CA LEU A 351 5.79 15.22 -16.03
C LEU A 351 6.40 13.83 -16.26
N ILE A 352 7.30 13.37 -15.39
CA ILE A 352 7.86 12.02 -15.48
C ILE A 352 6.74 10.98 -15.31
N ILE A 353 5.88 11.14 -14.31
CA ILE A 353 4.75 10.23 -14.08
C ILE A 353 3.84 10.19 -15.30
N VAL A 354 3.41 11.35 -15.82
CA VAL A 354 2.57 11.43 -17.01
C VAL A 354 3.25 10.79 -18.21
N SER A 355 4.55 11.02 -18.40
CA SER A 355 5.32 10.43 -19.51
C SER A 355 5.34 8.89 -19.44
N VAL A 356 5.51 8.32 -18.24
CA VAL A 356 5.44 6.86 -18.03
C VAL A 356 4.05 6.34 -18.36
N TYR A 357 2.99 6.99 -17.87
CA TYR A 357 1.61 6.58 -18.16
C TYR A 357 1.22 6.71 -19.63
N LEU A 358 1.79 7.66 -20.38
CA LEU A 358 1.57 7.82 -21.81
C LEU A 358 2.36 6.78 -22.63
N TYR A 359 3.59 6.46 -22.19
CA TYR A 359 4.43 5.48 -22.86
C TYR A 359 3.85 4.06 -22.77
N PHE A 360 3.34 3.67 -21.59
CA PHE A 360 2.76 2.35 -21.37
C PHE A 360 1.25 2.34 -21.60
N THR A 361 0.82 2.58 -22.84
CA THR A 361 -0.58 2.53 -23.29
C THR A 361 -0.91 1.29 -24.14
N GLY A 362 0.09 0.43 -24.37
CA GLY A 362 0.02 -0.75 -25.24
C GLY A 362 0.87 -0.62 -26.49
#